data_AF-A0A5N5QNL2-F1
#
_entry.id   AF-A0A5N5QNL2-F1
#
_cell.length_a   1.000
_cell.length_b   1.000
_cell.length_c   1.000
_cell.angle_alpha   90.00
_cell.angle_beta   90.00
_cell.angle_gamma   90.00
#
_symmetry.space_group_name_H-M   'P 1'
#
loop_
_entity.id
_entity.type
_entity.pdbx_description
1 polymer ?
#
loop_
_entity_poly.entity_id
_entity_poly.type
_entity_poly.pdbx_seq_one_letter_code
_entity_poly.pdbx_strand_id
1 'polypeptide(L)'
;MPVTTPQQLVDEYKRSGAFDLLRKKLLAEFQNTKSHEKFLERVDDIARDKLKDDVHLAYKKRDKLHEETMIELERYPLWERALNDAKSEILEKRPFFAAVDEDLDRLLQTEKFNMQTQGVPIIWRPGSGLKPSTPQPPAPVEPPPPPPPPPSSPPPPVPPPPPAPQMPQAPYWGYPGMSFHPGYPMPYGYGYGYPDASMYGYAGMSQFPNGYPPNGVPPVPPPGMYMHPPPPPPGAYPGQQGSWTAGNSR
;
A
#
# COMPACT_ATOMS: atom_id res chain seq x y z
N MET A 1 -5.15 32.35 7.59
CA MET A 1 -5.54 32.62 8.99
C MET A 1 -4.34 32.33 9.85
N PRO A 2 -3.97 33.19 10.81
CA PRO A 2 -2.87 32.90 11.71
C PRO A 2 -3.14 31.61 12.51
N VAL A 3 -2.16 30.72 12.62
CA VAL A 3 -2.16 29.52 13.45
C VAL A 3 -2.00 29.98 14.89
N THR A 4 -3.10 29.98 15.63
CA THR A 4 -3.15 30.35 17.04
C THR A 4 -3.36 29.15 17.96
N THR A 5 -3.72 28.00 17.39
CA THR A 5 -3.98 26.77 18.14
C THR A 5 -3.20 25.58 17.56
N PRO A 6 -2.81 24.58 18.38
CA PRO A 6 -2.16 23.37 17.90
C PRO A 6 -2.98 22.62 16.83
N GLN A 7 -4.31 22.67 16.92
CA GLN A 7 -5.19 22.04 15.95
C GLN A 7 -5.06 22.69 14.56
N GLN A 8 -5.01 24.03 14.51
CA GLN A 8 -4.80 24.76 13.26
C GLN A 8 -3.43 24.44 12.63
N LEU A 9 -2.39 24.23 13.44
CA LEU A 9 -1.08 23.82 12.94
C LEU A 9 -1.15 22.48 12.22
N VAL A 10 -1.84 21.51 12.82
CA VAL A 10 -2.04 20.18 12.22
C VAL A 10 -2.86 20.29 10.92
N ASP A 11 -3.89 21.13 10.90
CA ASP A 11 -4.74 21.30 9.71
C ASP A 11 -3.98 21.98 8.57
N GLU A 12 -3.14 22.98 8.86
CA GLU A 12 -2.25 23.58 7.87
C GLU A 12 -1.15 22.61 7.42
N TYR A 13 -0.61 21.78 8.33
CA TYR A 13 0.36 20.73 7.99
C TYR A 13 -0.23 19.66 7.06
N LYS A 14 -1.51 19.31 7.24
CA LYS A 14 -2.24 18.46 6.29
C LYS A 14 -2.47 19.17 4.97
N ARG A 15 -2.86 20.45 5.00
CA ARG A 15 -3.14 21.25 3.79
C ARG A 15 -1.89 21.51 2.93
N SER A 16 -0.72 21.63 3.56
CA SER A 16 0.55 21.86 2.86
C SER A 16 1.03 20.65 2.03
N GLY A 17 0.45 19.47 2.25
CA GLY A 17 0.89 18.21 1.64
C GLY A 17 2.12 17.59 2.32
N ALA A 18 2.70 18.23 3.34
CA ALA A 18 3.82 17.68 4.10
C ALA A 18 3.42 16.37 4.81
N PHE A 19 2.19 16.29 5.30
CA PHE A 19 1.64 15.06 5.88
C PHE A 19 1.66 13.86 4.90
N ASP A 20 1.32 14.09 3.64
CA ASP A 20 1.33 13.02 2.62
C ASP A 20 2.76 12.60 2.26
N LEU A 21 3.70 13.55 2.24
CA LEU A 21 5.13 13.25 2.08
C LEU A 21 5.66 12.43 3.26
N LEU A 22 5.29 12.79 4.48
CA LEU A 22 5.64 12.04 5.69
C LEU A 22 5.10 10.62 5.62
N ARG A 23 3.83 10.44 5.22
CA ARG A 23 3.22 9.12 5.03
C ARG A 23 3.97 8.28 4.00
N LYS A 24 4.32 8.86 2.85
CA LYS A 24 5.10 8.18 1.80
C LYS A 24 6.50 7.80 2.29
N LYS A 25 7.17 8.69 3.01
CA LYS A 25 8.49 8.43 3.60
C LYS A 25 8.42 7.29 4.62
N LEU A 26 7.44 7.32 5.53
CA LEU A 26 7.21 6.23 6.50
C LEU A 26 6.95 4.90 5.81
N LEU A 27 6.14 4.89 4.75
CA LEU A 27 5.88 3.67 3.98
C LEU A 27 7.15 3.15 3.31
N ALA A 28 7.95 4.03 2.71
CA ALA A 28 9.22 3.66 2.09
C ALA A 28 10.23 3.14 3.13
N GLU A 29 10.34 3.79 4.28
CA GLU A 29 11.19 3.31 5.39
C GLU A 29 10.72 1.95 5.90
N PHE A 30 9.40 1.75 6.07
CA PHE A 30 8.82 0.46 6.44
C PHE A 30 9.20 -0.64 5.45
N GLN A 31 9.03 -0.41 4.15
CA GLN A 31 9.36 -1.37 3.10
C GLN A 31 10.84 -1.78 3.10
N ASN A 32 11.73 -0.93 3.62
CA ASN A 32 13.16 -1.19 3.75
C ASN A 32 13.56 -1.84 5.09
N THR A 33 12.61 -2.10 6.00
CA THR A 33 12.91 -2.76 7.29
C THR A 33 12.83 -4.27 7.20
N LYS A 34 13.53 -4.95 8.13
CA LYS A 34 13.43 -6.42 8.29
C LYS A 34 12.03 -6.86 8.73
N SER A 35 11.30 -5.99 9.43
CA SER A 35 9.93 -6.25 9.86
C SER A 35 8.97 -6.39 8.67
N HIS A 36 9.21 -5.65 7.58
CA HIS A 36 8.46 -5.82 6.33
C HIS A 36 8.74 -7.17 5.65
N GLU A 37 9.99 -7.64 5.64
CA GLU A 37 10.33 -8.96 5.11
C GLU A 37 9.62 -10.08 5.89
N LYS A 38 9.65 -10.02 7.24
CA LYS A 38 8.92 -10.96 8.10
C LYS A 38 7.41 -10.91 7.91
N PHE A 39 6.87 -9.71 7.65
CA PHE A 39 5.45 -9.54 7.35
C PHE A 39 5.08 -10.27 6.06
N LEU A 40 5.86 -10.11 4.99
CA LEU A 40 5.63 -10.81 3.72
C LEU A 40 5.77 -12.33 3.86
N GLU A 41 6.81 -12.80 4.56
CA GLU A 41 6.98 -14.23 4.86
C GLU A 41 5.74 -14.81 5.55
N ARG A 42 5.18 -14.06 6.50
CA ARG A 42 3.98 -14.51 7.22
C ARG A 42 2.72 -14.51 6.35
N VAL A 43 2.58 -13.53 5.46
CA VAL A 43 1.51 -13.50 4.46
C VAL A 43 1.61 -14.71 3.54
N ASP A 44 2.82 -15.03 3.07
CA ASP A 44 3.08 -16.19 2.21
C ASP A 44 2.82 -17.52 2.94
N ASP A 45 3.17 -17.62 4.22
CA ASP A 45 2.83 -18.79 5.04
C ASP A 45 1.31 -19.01 5.10
N ILE A 46 0.55 -17.96 5.40
CA ILE A 46 -0.91 -18.04 5.53
C ILE A 46 -1.54 -18.40 4.18
N ALA A 47 -1.07 -17.78 3.09
CA ALA A 47 -1.55 -18.11 1.76
C ALA A 47 -1.25 -19.58 1.37
N ARG A 48 -0.05 -20.07 1.71
CA ARG A 48 0.33 -21.48 1.48
C ARG A 48 -0.50 -22.44 2.31
N ASP A 49 -0.71 -22.15 3.59
CA ASP A 49 -1.50 -22.99 4.48
C ASP A 49 -2.96 -23.03 4.03
N LYS A 50 -3.52 -21.88 3.60
CA LYS A 50 -4.88 -21.82 3.03
C LYS A 50 -5.04 -22.69 1.77
N LEU A 51 -4.05 -22.68 0.88
CA LEU A 51 -4.03 -23.51 -0.32
C LEU A 51 -3.87 -25.00 -0.04
N LYS A 52 -3.18 -25.37 1.04
CA LYS A 52 -3.06 -26.78 1.48
C LYS A 52 -4.36 -27.28 2.10
N ASP A 53 -5.03 -26.43 2.87
CA ASP A 53 -6.25 -26.78 3.57
C ASP A 53 -7.46 -26.89 2.62
N ASP A 54 -7.56 -26.03 1.61
CA ASP A 54 -8.60 -26.09 0.58
C ASP A 54 -8.02 -26.37 -0.80
N VAL A 55 -7.85 -27.66 -1.13
CA VAL A 55 -7.36 -28.10 -2.46
C VAL A 55 -8.29 -27.62 -3.58
N HIS A 56 -9.58 -27.42 -3.33
CA HIS A 56 -10.53 -26.93 -4.33
C HIS A 56 -10.34 -25.44 -4.63
N LEU A 57 -9.76 -24.68 -3.69
CA LEU A 57 -9.45 -23.26 -3.86
C LEU A 57 -8.44 -23.02 -4.99
N ALA A 58 -7.49 -23.93 -5.18
CA ALA A 58 -6.51 -23.87 -6.27
C ALA A 58 -7.16 -23.96 -7.67
N TYR A 59 -8.35 -24.54 -7.77
CA TYR A 59 -9.10 -24.68 -9.03
C TYR A 59 -10.15 -23.58 -9.23
N LYS A 60 -10.36 -22.70 -8.25
CA LYS A 60 -11.28 -21.56 -8.39
C LYS A 60 -10.67 -20.47 -9.29
N LYS A 61 -11.51 -19.57 -9.77
CA LYS A 61 -11.05 -18.37 -10.49
C LYS A 61 -10.12 -17.54 -9.60
N ARG A 62 -9.08 -16.96 -10.20
CA ARG A 62 -8.06 -16.15 -9.51
C ARG A 62 -8.65 -15.09 -8.59
N ASP A 63 -9.74 -14.44 -8.99
CA ASP A 63 -10.37 -13.39 -8.20
C ASP A 63 -10.96 -13.92 -6.89
N LYS A 64 -11.58 -15.12 -6.92
CA LYS A 64 -12.10 -15.78 -5.71
C LYS A 64 -10.99 -16.27 -4.79
N LEU A 65 -9.91 -16.80 -5.37
CA LEU A 65 -8.72 -17.17 -4.61
C LEU A 65 -8.16 -15.96 -3.85
N HIS A 66 -8.01 -14.83 -4.54
CA HIS A 66 -7.52 -13.60 -3.92
C HIS A 66 -8.46 -13.10 -2.83
N GLU A 67 -9.77 -13.10 -3.07
CA GLU A 67 -10.77 -12.69 -2.06
C GLU A 67 -10.71 -13.58 -0.81
N GLU A 68 -10.70 -14.91 -0.97
CA GLU A 68 -10.64 -15.85 0.16
C GLU A 68 -9.32 -15.74 0.94
N THR A 69 -8.19 -15.53 0.24
CA THR A 69 -6.90 -15.28 0.90
C THR A 69 -6.89 -13.96 1.66
N MET A 70 -7.47 -12.89 1.09
CA MET A 70 -7.56 -11.60 1.79
C MET A 70 -8.44 -11.69 3.05
N ILE A 71 -9.57 -12.38 2.98
CA ILE A 71 -10.43 -12.63 4.15
C ILE A 71 -9.67 -13.39 5.23
N GLU A 72 -8.85 -14.37 4.85
CA GLU A 72 -8.03 -15.11 5.82
C GLU A 72 -6.95 -14.22 6.45
N LEU A 73 -6.26 -13.40 5.65
CA LEU A 73 -5.26 -12.46 6.15
C LEU A 73 -5.85 -11.45 7.15
N GLU A 74 -7.08 -10.96 6.91
CA GLU A 74 -7.78 -10.04 7.81
C GLU A 74 -8.11 -10.65 9.18
N ARG A 75 -8.15 -11.98 9.31
CA ARG A 75 -8.38 -12.65 10.60
C ARG A 75 -7.17 -12.59 11.52
N TYR A 76 -5.99 -12.38 10.97
CA TYR A 76 -4.74 -12.29 11.72
C TYR A 76 -4.36 -10.82 11.88
N PRO A 77 -4.01 -10.35 13.11
CA PRO A 77 -3.54 -8.98 13.33
C PRO A 77 -2.07 -8.83 12.86
N LEU A 78 -1.81 -9.16 11.60
CA LEU A 78 -0.46 -9.15 11.01
C LEU A 78 0.06 -7.72 10.91
N TRP A 79 -0.82 -6.80 10.52
CA TRP A 79 -0.47 -5.40 10.36
C TRP A 79 -0.10 -4.76 11.69
N GLU A 80 -0.86 -4.98 12.77
CA GLU A 80 -0.57 -4.43 14.09
C GLU A 80 0.76 -4.95 14.65
N ARG A 81 1.08 -6.23 14.40
CA ARG A 81 2.35 -6.82 14.80
C ARG A 81 3.52 -6.23 14.01
N ALA A 82 3.42 -6.21 12.68
CA ALA A 82 4.45 -5.64 11.82
C ALA A 82 4.66 -4.14 12.11
N LEU A 83 3.59 -3.42 12.41
CA LEU A 83 3.65 -2.01 12.77
C LEU A 83 4.32 -1.82 14.13
N ASN A 84 4.03 -2.65 15.14
CA ASN A 84 4.73 -2.56 16.44
C ASN A 84 6.24 -2.86 16.31
N ASP A 85 6.60 -3.86 15.52
CA ASP A 85 8.01 -4.21 15.26
C ASP A 85 8.72 -3.12 14.44
N ALA A 86 8.05 -2.54 13.45
CA ALA A 86 8.60 -1.43 12.68
C ALA A 86 8.63 -0.13 13.48
N LYS A 87 7.72 0.06 14.44
CA LYS A 87 7.65 1.26 15.27
C LYS A 87 8.90 1.40 16.12
N SER A 88 9.38 0.32 16.73
CA SER A 88 10.65 0.36 17.47
C SER A 88 11.81 0.62 16.52
N GLU A 89 11.83 0.03 15.32
CA GLU A 89 12.94 0.23 14.37
C GLU A 89 12.96 1.63 13.72
N ILE A 90 11.79 2.23 13.44
CA ILE A 90 11.65 3.47 12.68
C ILE A 90 11.50 4.67 13.62
N LEU A 91 10.61 4.59 14.63
CA LEU A 91 10.32 5.75 15.48
C LEU A 91 11.33 5.91 16.61
N GLU A 92 12.00 4.86 17.09
CA GLU A 92 13.07 5.05 18.09
C GLU A 92 14.33 5.67 17.45
N LYS A 93 14.41 5.73 16.12
CA LYS A 93 15.45 6.48 15.43
C LYS A 93 15.19 7.98 15.61
N ARG A 94 16.06 8.60 16.43
CA ARG A 94 16.17 10.06 16.64
C ARG A 94 16.01 10.95 15.39
N PRO A 95 16.49 10.58 14.17
CA PRO A 95 16.33 11.44 12.98
C PRO A 95 14.88 11.62 12.52
N PHE A 96 13.94 10.73 12.85
CA PHE A 96 12.56 10.84 12.37
C PHE A 96 11.86 12.08 12.95
N PHE A 97 11.90 12.23 14.28
CA PHE A 97 11.27 13.37 14.96
C PHE A 97 11.93 14.69 14.59
N ALA A 98 13.27 14.71 14.45
CA ALA A 98 13.99 15.90 14.00
C ALA A 98 13.50 16.39 12.63
N ALA A 99 13.24 15.48 11.69
CA ALA A 99 12.71 15.86 10.38
C ALA A 99 11.28 16.42 10.46
N VAL A 100 10.44 15.89 11.35
CA VAL A 100 9.08 16.42 11.57
C VAL A 100 9.13 17.81 12.21
N ASP A 101 10.02 18.00 13.19
CA ASP A 101 10.23 19.30 13.85
C ASP A 101 10.71 20.35 12.83
N GLU A 102 11.66 20.00 11.97
CA GLU A 102 12.14 20.88 10.88
C GLU A 102 11.00 21.27 9.91
N ASP A 103 10.13 20.32 9.54
CA ASP A 103 8.99 20.59 8.66
C ASP A 103 7.96 21.53 9.34
N LEU A 104 7.71 21.33 10.64
CA LEU A 104 6.80 22.19 11.42
C LEU A 104 7.37 23.60 11.59
N ASP A 105 8.67 23.72 11.88
CA ASP A 105 9.36 25.01 11.98
C ASP A 105 9.31 25.76 10.65
N ARG A 106 9.55 25.06 9.53
CA ARG A 106 9.43 25.62 8.19
C ARG A 106 8.02 26.12 7.89
N LEU A 107 6.99 25.37 8.30
CA LEU A 107 5.60 25.76 8.13
C LEU A 107 5.28 27.02 8.94
N LEU A 108 5.67 27.07 10.21
CA LEU A 108 5.51 28.25 11.06
C LEU A 108 6.26 29.48 10.52
N GLN A 109 7.47 29.30 9.98
CA GLN A 109 8.22 30.39 9.35
C GLN A 109 7.51 30.91 8.10
N THR A 110 7.07 30.01 7.23
CA THR A 110 6.34 30.35 6.00
C THR A 110 5.08 31.15 6.34
N GLU A 111 4.39 30.76 7.41
CA GLU A 111 3.22 31.44 7.89
C GLU A 111 3.51 32.86 8.42
N LYS A 112 4.59 33.01 9.20
CA LYS A 112 5.07 34.33 9.67
C LYS A 112 5.35 35.28 8.50
N PHE A 113 5.99 34.78 7.44
CA PHE A 113 6.23 35.57 6.22
C PHE A 113 4.92 35.93 5.51
N ASN A 114 3.96 35.00 5.42
CA ASN A 114 2.64 35.26 4.82
C ASN A 114 1.83 36.31 5.59
N MET A 115 1.92 36.35 6.91
CA MET A 115 1.29 37.41 7.70
C MET A 115 1.90 38.79 7.42
N GLN A 116 3.22 38.84 7.21
CA GLN A 116 3.92 40.08 6.93
C GLN A 116 3.59 40.65 5.54
N THR A 117 3.43 39.78 4.53
CA THR A 117 3.05 40.20 3.17
C THR A 117 1.58 40.62 3.06
N GLN A 118 0.69 40.08 3.90
CA GLN A 118 -0.72 40.49 3.94
C GLN A 118 -0.96 41.85 4.61
N GLY A 119 0.10 42.55 5.04
CA GLY A 119 -0.02 43.90 5.59
C GLY A 119 -0.77 43.97 6.91
N VAL A 120 -0.94 42.84 7.61
CA VAL A 120 -1.41 42.82 9.00
C VAL A 120 -0.19 43.17 9.85
N PRO A 121 -0.08 44.38 10.43
CA PRO A 121 1.07 44.74 11.23
C PRO A 121 1.11 43.83 12.46
N ILE A 122 2.07 42.90 12.46
CA ILE A 122 2.32 42.07 13.63
C ILE A 122 3.01 42.97 14.65
N ILE A 123 2.23 43.58 15.53
CA ILE A 123 2.76 44.25 16.72
C ILE A 123 3.23 43.14 17.67
N TRP A 124 4.38 42.54 17.36
CA TRP A 124 5.19 41.85 18.36
C TRP A 124 5.56 42.92 19.37
N ARG A 125 4.97 42.88 20.57
CA ARG A 125 5.35 43.74 21.69
C ARG A 125 6.23 42.88 22.62
N PRO A 126 7.57 42.85 22.44
CA PRO A 126 8.45 42.12 23.33
C PRO A 126 8.40 42.87 24.66
N GLY A 127 7.85 42.24 25.70
CA GLY A 127 7.72 42.84 27.03
C GLY A 127 6.35 43.38 27.40
N SER A 128 5.25 42.98 26.73
CA SER A 128 3.91 43.19 27.30
C SER A 128 3.67 42.22 28.47
N GLY A 129 4.36 42.50 29.59
CA GLY A 129 3.89 42.11 30.90
C GLY A 129 2.45 42.59 31.06
N LEU A 130 1.60 41.64 31.41
CA LEU A 130 0.19 41.82 31.72
C LEU A 130 -0.02 43.07 32.59
N LYS A 131 -0.62 44.12 32.02
CA LYS A 131 -1.49 45.00 32.78
C LYS A 131 -2.92 44.65 32.40
N PRO A 132 -3.75 44.17 33.35
CA PRO A 132 -5.15 43.91 33.08
C PRO A 132 -5.91 45.24 32.95
N SER A 133 -7.08 45.14 32.32
CA SER A 133 -8.16 46.13 32.37
C SER A 133 -8.19 47.18 31.26
N THR A 134 -8.64 46.73 30.08
CA THR A 134 -9.71 47.48 29.39
C THR A 134 -11.01 46.80 29.80
N PRO A 135 -12.04 47.53 30.30
CA PRO A 135 -13.30 46.92 30.70
C PRO A 135 -13.95 46.29 29.48
N GLN A 136 -13.99 44.96 29.50
CA GLN A 136 -14.76 44.16 28.56
C GLN A 136 -16.24 44.55 28.75
N PRO A 137 -16.96 44.95 27.68
CA PRO A 137 -18.41 45.14 27.77
C PRO A 137 -19.04 43.86 28.32
N PRO A 138 -20.07 43.96 29.18
CA PRO A 138 -20.66 42.79 29.82
C PRO A 138 -21.01 41.76 28.75
N ALA A 139 -20.44 40.57 28.91
CA ALA A 139 -20.72 39.46 28.01
C ALA A 139 -22.23 39.27 27.91
N PRO A 140 -22.80 39.09 26.71
CA PRO A 140 -24.17 38.63 26.56
C PRO A 140 -24.34 37.40 27.45
N VAL A 141 -25.32 37.45 28.35
CA VAL A 141 -25.63 36.34 29.26
C VAL A 141 -25.82 35.10 28.40
N GLU A 142 -24.84 34.20 28.46
CA GLU A 142 -24.87 32.95 27.72
C GLU A 142 -26.10 32.18 28.20
N PRO A 143 -27.02 31.79 27.30
CA PRO A 143 -28.19 31.03 27.70
C PRO A 143 -27.73 29.77 28.43
N PRO A 144 -28.45 29.34 29.47
CA PRO A 144 -28.08 28.14 30.23
C PRO A 144 -27.90 26.97 29.25
N PRO A 145 -26.88 26.12 29.48
CA PRO A 145 -26.64 24.98 28.62
C PRO A 145 -27.93 24.15 28.52
N PRO A 146 -28.29 23.67 27.32
CA PRO A 146 -29.45 22.82 27.16
C PRO A 146 -29.32 21.61 28.10
N PRO A 147 -30.42 21.13 28.69
CA PRO A 147 -30.38 19.95 29.53
C PRO A 147 -29.75 18.78 28.75
N PRO A 148 -28.98 17.92 29.42
CA PRO A 148 -28.41 16.75 28.78
C PRO A 148 -29.53 15.95 28.10
N PRO A 149 -29.28 15.41 26.90
CA PRO A 149 -30.26 14.55 26.25
C PRO A 149 -30.61 13.38 27.19
N PRO A 150 -31.89 12.94 27.22
CA PRO A 150 -32.25 11.76 27.99
C PRO A 150 -31.38 10.58 27.54
N PRO A 151 -31.02 9.67 28.45
CA PRO A 151 -30.26 8.48 28.11
C PRO A 151 -30.99 7.75 26.97
N SER A 152 -30.28 7.53 25.86
CA SER A 152 -30.79 6.77 24.73
C SER A 152 -31.36 5.46 25.24
N SER A 153 -32.66 5.24 25.01
CA SER A 153 -33.31 3.99 25.34
C SER A 153 -32.48 2.83 24.77
N PRO A 154 -32.28 1.74 25.53
CA PRO A 154 -31.52 0.59 25.04
C PRO A 154 -32.12 0.13 23.70
N PRO A 155 -31.27 -0.22 22.72
CA PRO A 155 -31.75 -0.68 21.43
C PRO A 155 -32.68 -1.88 21.65
N PRO A 156 -33.78 -2.00 20.87
CA PRO A 156 -34.66 -3.14 20.97
C PRO A 156 -33.85 -4.43 20.73
N PRO A 157 -34.24 -5.54 21.38
CA PRO A 157 -33.57 -6.82 21.18
C PRO A 157 -33.61 -7.19 19.69
N VAL A 158 -32.45 -7.60 19.17
CA VAL A 158 -32.32 -8.07 17.79
C VAL A 158 -33.26 -9.28 17.62
N PRO A 159 -34.14 -9.29 16.61
CA PRO A 159 -35.01 -10.44 16.37
C PRO A 159 -34.17 -11.68 16.08
N PRO A 160 -34.61 -12.88 16.50
CA PRO A 160 -33.91 -14.12 16.20
C PRO A 160 -33.77 -14.30 14.67
N PRO A 161 -32.66 -14.87 14.19
CA PRO A 161 -32.49 -15.14 12.77
C PRO A 161 -33.60 -16.10 12.27
N PRO A 162 -34.08 -15.93 11.02
CA PRO A 162 -35.06 -16.83 10.46
C PRO A 162 -34.50 -18.26 10.38
N PRO A 163 -35.37 -19.29 10.52
CA PRO A 163 -34.95 -20.67 10.36
C PRO A 163 -34.35 -20.88 8.96
N ALA A 164 -33.23 -21.61 8.90
CA ALA A 164 -32.57 -21.93 7.65
C ALA A 164 -33.55 -22.61 6.68
N PRO A 165 -33.54 -22.26 5.38
CA PRO A 165 -34.35 -22.93 4.38
C PRO A 165 -34.04 -24.43 4.40
N GLN A 166 -35.07 -25.25 4.63
CA GLN A 166 -34.94 -26.70 4.48
C GLN A 166 -34.63 -26.97 3.01
N MET A 167 -33.40 -27.40 2.72
CA MET A 167 -33.06 -27.80 1.35
C MET A 167 -33.93 -29.02 0.97
N PRO A 168 -34.60 -28.98 -0.19
CA PRO A 168 -35.34 -30.13 -0.68
C PRO A 168 -34.36 -31.29 -0.84
N GLN A 169 -34.67 -32.42 -0.21
CA GLN A 169 -33.87 -33.63 -0.38
C GLN A 169 -33.85 -33.99 -1.86
N ALA A 170 -32.65 -33.98 -2.45
CA ALA A 170 -32.48 -34.34 -3.84
C ALA A 170 -32.94 -35.80 -4.03
N PRO A 171 -33.78 -36.08 -5.04
CA PRO A 171 -34.18 -37.45 -5.33
C PRO A 171 -32.93 -38.27 -5.67
N TYR A 172 -32.73 -39.34 -4.90
CA TYR A 172 -31.66 -40.30 -5.09
C TYR A 172 -31.90 -41.05 -6.40
N TRP A 173 -31.27 -40.60 -7.49
CA TRP A 173 -31.21 -41.33 -8.75
C TRP A 173 -30.25 -42.51 -8.62
N GLY A 174 -30.67 -43.54 -7.89
CA GLY A 174 -30.01 -44.84 -7.90
C GLY A 174 -30.21 -45.48 -9.26
N TYR A 175 -29.16 -45.51 -10.08
CA TYR A 175 -29.12 -46.32 -11.30
C TYR A 175 -29.05 -47.80 -10.92
N PRO A 176 -30.09 -48.61 -11.19
CA PRO A 176 -30.03 -50.05 -10.98
C PRO A 176 -29.35 -50.69 -12.19
N GLY A 177 -28.22 -51.38 -11.98
CA GLY A 177 -27.72 -52.35 -12.97
C GLY A 177 -26.23 -52.31 -13.35
N MET A 178 -25.40 -51.45 -12.77
CA MET A 178 -23.95 -51.51 -13.03
C MET A 178 -23.28 -52.50 -12.07
N SER A 179 -23.18 -53.75 -12.50
CA SER A 179 -22.32 -54.76 -11.89
C SER A 179 -20.86 -54.35 -12.03
N PHE A 180 -20.24 -53.93 -10.92
CA PHE A 180 -18.79 -53.70 -10.88
C PHE A 180 -18.08 -55.05 -11.00
N HIS A 181 -17.44 -55.30 -12.13
CA HIS A 181 -16.48 -56.39 -12.28
C HIS A 181 -15.08 -55.90 -11.91
N PRO A 182 -14.47 -56.42 -10.83
CA PRO A 182 -13.08 -56.14 -10.50
C PRO A 182 -12.18 -57.02 -11.36
N GLY A 183 -11.38 -56.43 -12.27
CA GLY A 183 -10.38 -57.24 -12.97
C GLY A 183 -9.72 -56.68 -14.23
N TYR A 184 -10.12 -55.53 -14.77
CA TYR A 184 -9.44 -55.00 -15.95
C TYR A 184 -8.39 -53.93 -15.57
N PRO A 185 -7.09 -54.16 -15.87
CA PRO A 185 -6.10 -53.10 -15.79
C PRO A 185 -6.41 -52.05 -16.87
N MET A 186 -6.71 -50.84 -16.43
CA MET A 186 -6.89 -49.70 -17.31
C MET A 186 -5.56 -49.39 -18.02
N PRO A 187 -5.55 -49.21 -19.36
CA PRO A 187 -4.37 -48.75 -20.07
C PRO A 187 -4.12 -47.27 -19.72
N TYR A 188 -3.10 -47.02 -18.92
CA TYR A 188 -2.55 -45.69 -18.71
C TYR A 188 -1.96 -45.19 -20.03
N GLY A 189 -2.57 -44.17 -20.62
CA GLY A 189 -2.10 -43.61 -21.88
C GLY A 189 -2.86 -42.39 -22.36
N TYR A 190 -3.35 -41.53 -21.45
CA TYR A 190 -3.78 -40.19 -21.84
C TYR A 190 -2.62 -39.22 -21.65
N GLY A 191 -1.83 -39.08 -22.73
CA GLY A 191 -0.97 -37.93 -22.90
C GLY A 191 -1.85 -36.69 -22.97
N TYR A 192 -1.81 -35.87 -21.93
CA TYR A 192 -2.30 -34.51 -21.97
C TYR A 192 -1.39 -33.71 -22.91
N GLY A 193 -1.71 -33.76 -24.20
CA GLY A 193 -1.26 -32.77 -25.16
C GLY A 193 -1.81 -31.42 -24.72
N TYR A 194 -0.92 -30.58 -24.17
CA TYR A 194 -1.22 -29.16 -24.00
C TYR A 194 -1.62 -28.58 -25.36
N PRO A 195 -2.79 -27.93 -25.49
CA PRO A 195 -3.08 -27.17 -26.68
C PRO A 195 -2.04 -26.04 -26.80
N ASP A 196 -1.36 -26.03 -27.94
CA ASP A 196 -0.43 -24.99 -28.33
C ASP A 196 -1.09 -23.61 -28.21
N ALA A 197 -0.46 -22.72 -27.45
CA ALA A 197 -0.93 -21.36 -27.20
C ALA A 197 -0.93 -20.49 -28.47
N SER A 198 -0.36 -20.97 -29.58
CA SER A 198 -0.34 -20.28 -30.87
C SER A 198 -1.70 -20.23 -31.60
N MET A 199 -2.69 -21.03 -31.20
CA MET A 199 -4.01 -21.06 -31.87
C MET A 199 -5.00 -20.00 -31.38
N TYR A 200 -4.77 -19.35 -30.24
CA TYR A 200 -5.57 -18.21 -29.83
C TYR A 200 -5.01 -16.94 -30.47
N GLY A 201 -5.29 -16.79 -31.77
CA GLY A 201 -5.18 -15.52 -32.47
C GLY A 201 -6.09 -14.48 -31.82
N TYR A 202 -5.57 -13.75 -30.84
CA TYR A 202 -6.17 -12.54 -30.30
C TYR A 202 -6.03 -11.42 -31.34
N ALA A 203 -6.86 -11.48 -32.38
CA ALA A 203 -7.12 -10.36 -33.26
C ALA A 203 -8.09 -9.41 -32.55
N GLY A 204 -7.57 -8.49 -31.73
CA GLY A 204 -8.40 -7.45 -31.12
C GLY A 204 -7.87 -6.87 -29.83
N MET A 205 -6.73 -6.17 -29.88
CA MET A 205 -6.46 -5.11 -28.91
C MET A 205 -6.29 -3.78 -29.65
N SER A 206 -7.42 -3.09 -29.74
CA SER A 206 -7.59 -1.68 -29.37
C SER A 206 -6.34 -0.82 -29.38
N GLN A 207 -6.28 0.02 -30.40
CA GLN A 207 -5.43 1.20 -30.45
C GLN A 207 -5.65 2.05 -29.20
N PHE A 208 -4.59 2.27 -28.44
CA PHE A 208 -4.54 3.33 -27.43
C PHE A 208 -4.64 4.68 -28.14
N PRO A 209 -5.47 5.63 -27.65
CA PRO A 209 -5.50 6.98 -28.19
C PRO A 209 -4.34 7.76 -27.56
N ASN A 210 -3.10 7.46 -27.98
CA ASN A 210 -1.98 8.36 -27.73
C ASN A 210 -1.57 8.97 -29.06
N GLY A 211 -1.91 10.26 -29.20
CA GLY A 211 -1.60 11.07 -30.36
C GLY A 211 -0.09 11.15 -30.59
N TYR A 212 0.39 10.41 -31.58
CA TYR A 212 1.62 10.71 -32.27
C TYR A 212 1.27 11.39 -33.60
N PRO A 213 1.84 12.57 -33.91
CA PRO A 213 1.65 13.18 -35.21
C PRO A 213 2.35 12.34 -36.29
N PRO A 214 1.77 12.21 -37.50
CA PRO A 214 2.36 11.48 -38.59
C PRO A 214 3.36 12.40 -39.29
N ASN A 215 4.61 12.43 -38.83
CA ASN A 215 5.75 12.78 -39.67
C ASN A 215 7.03 12.31 -39.00
N GLY A 216 7.68 11.33 -39.64
CA GLY A 216 8.81 10.58 -39.11
C GLY A 216 10.09 11.37 -39.08
N VAL A 217 10.33 12.07 -37.98
CA VAL A 217 11.68 12.49 -37.59
C VAL A 217 11.92 11.97 -36.17
N PRO A 218 12.86 11.02 -35.96
CA PRO A 218 13.19 10.59 -34.61
C PRO A 218 13.76 11.78 -33.82
N PRO A 219 13.41 11.93 -32.53
CA PRO A 219 13.94 13.02 -31.72
C PRO A 219 15.47 12.89 -31.62
N VAL A 220 16.16 13.98 -31.95
CA VAL A 220 17.61 14.11 -31.75
C VAL A 220 17.86 14.06 -30.24
N PRO A 221 18.73 13.16 -29.75
CA PRO A 221 19.03 13.10 -28.32
C PRO A 221 19.70 14.40 -27.86
N PRO A 222 19.43 14.86 -26.62
CA PRO A 222 20.06 16.05 -26.09
C PRO A 222 21.60 15.90 -26.06
N PRO A 223 22.36 16.93 -26.45
CA PRO A 223 23.81 16.89 -26.46
C PRO A 223 24.33 16.70 -25.02
N GLY A 224 25.00 15.57 -24.77
CA GLY A 224 25.63 15.27 -23.48
C GLY A 224 25.32 13.89 -22.90
N MET A 225 24.35 13.16 -23.44
CA MET A 225 24.06 11.78 -23.01
C MET A 225 24.93 10.78 -23.79
N TYR A 226 26.21 10.71 -23.44
CA TYR A 226 27.03 9.57 -23.85
C TYR A 226 26.48 8.33 -23.14
N MET A 227 25.85 7.45 -23.92
CA MET A 227 25.44 6.11 -23.50
C MET A 227 26.67 5.39 -22.93
N HIS A 228 26.68 5.17 -21.62
CA HIS A 228 27.57 4.19 -21.03
C HIS A 228 27.27 2.82 -21.68
N PRO A 229 28.29 2.09 -22.17
CA PRO A 229 28.07 0.75 -22.69
C PRO A 229 27.46 -0.12 -21.58
N PRO A 230 26.50 -1.00 -21.92
CA PRO A 230 25.88 -1.87 -20.94
C PRO A 230 26.94 -2.73 -20.23
N PRO A 231 26.80 -3.00 -18.93
CA PRO A 231 27.71 -3.88 -18.22
C PRO A 231 27.71 -5.26 -18.89
N PRO A 232 28.88 -5.93 -18.98
CA PRO A 232 28.95 -7.26 -19.55
C PRO A 232 28.09 -8.24 -18.74
N PRO A 233 27.49 -9.26 -19.39
CA PRO A 233 26.70 -10.26 -18.69
C PRO A 233 27.55 -10.99 -17.64
N PRO A 234 26.97 -11.30 -16.46
CA PRO A 234 27.67 -12.05 -15.42
C PRO A 234 28.00 -13.46 -15.96
N GLY A 235 29.28 -13.71 -16.25
CA GLY A 235 29.74 -15.01 -16.75
C GLY A 235 30.86 -14.97 -17.80
N ALA A 236 31.22 -13.81 -18.35
CA ALA A 236 32.36 -13.70 -19.27
C ALA A 236 33.70 -13.65 -18.48
N TYR A 237 34.28 -14.82 -18.26
CA TYR A 237 35.66 -14.94 -17.76
C TYR A 237 36.67 -14.43 -18.80
N PRO A 238 37.66 -13.58 -18.44
CA PRO A 238 38.80 -13.30 -19.30
C PRO A 238 39.80 -14.46 -19.23
N GLY A 239 39.65 -15.42 -20.15
CA GLY A 239 40.63 -16.48 -20.38
C GLY A 239 41.56 -16.13 -21.53
N GLN A 240 42.87 -16.26 -21.27
CA GLN A 240 43.97 -16.32 -22.24
C GLN A 240 44.36 -15.04 -22.99
N GLN A 241 45.18 -14.20 -22.34
CA GLN A 241 46.25 -13.49 -23.06
C GLN A 241 47.46 -14.43 -23.15
N GLY A 242 47.71 -14.94 -24.35
CA GLY A 242 48.88 -15.73 -24.69
C GLY A 242 50.15 -14.88 -24.58
N SER A 243 51.07 -15.36 -23.74
CA SER A 243 52.44 -14.85 -23.63
C SER A 243 53.22 -15.25 -24.88
N TRP A 244 53.52 -14.28 -25.75
CA TRP A 244 54.54 -14.43 -26.79
C TRP A 244 55.86 -13.88 -26.27
N THR A 245 56.69 -14.75 -25.70
CA THR A 245 58.11 -14.46 -25.47
C THR A 245 58.85 -14.60 -26.79
N ALA A 246 59.23 -13.48 -27.40
CA ALA A 246 60.20 -13.45 -28.48
C ALA A 246 61.60 -13.77 -27.92
N GLY A 247 62.11 -14.96 -28.25
CA GLY A 247 63.49 -15.34 -28.02
C GLY A 247 64.41 -14.59 -28.98
N ASN A 248 65.38 -13.88 -28.40
CA ASN A 248 66.47 -13.23 -29.12
C ASN A 248 67.67 -14.19 -29.11
N SER A 249 67.97 -14.81 -30.26
CA SER A 249 69.18 -15.61 -30.44
C SER A 249 70.30 -14.76 -31.03
N ARG A 250 71.48 -14.85 -30.41
CA ARG A 250 72.77 -14.67 -31.08
C ARG A 250 73.07 -15.88 -31.96
#